data_AF-A0A8G2ISL5-F1
#
_entry.id   AF-A0A8G2ISL5-F1
#
_cell.length_a   1.000
_cell.length_b   1.000
_cell.length_c   1.000
_cell.angle_alpha   90.00
_cell.angle_beta   90.00
_cell.angle_gamma   90.00
#
_symmetry.space_group_name_H-M   'P 1'
#
loop_
_entity.id
_entity.type
_entity.pdbx_description
1 polymer ?
#
loop_
_entity_poly.entity_id
_entity_poly.type
_entity_poly.pdbx_seq_one_letter_code
_entity_poly.pdbx_strand_id
1 'polypeptide(L)'
;MGPIELKRPAEFLRTHLLRPFSALADFFYPPACSVCGISTGVHRGLCAKCWSGIRFIERPYCEVLGIPFSHDLGAGILSAEAIANPPAFDRLRSAATHDHAVRDLVHGLKYRDRTDLAPMMAAWMLRASDGTVESCDALIPVPLHRSRMLTRKFNQAAELARHMARLSGRPLLAATLIRVKRTSQQVGLGAKAREDNVRGAFAIAKGSENDIFGKRIVLIDDVYTTGATVAAASRTLRKAGATDITVLTFARALSEPI
;
A
#
# COMPACT_ATOMS: atom_id res chain seq x y z
N MET A 1 8.62 -38.37 -35.83
CA MET A 1 9.45 -37.20 -36.21
C MET A 1 8.53 -36.13 -36.77
N GLY A 2 8.18 -35.14 -35.94
CA GLY A 2 7.47 -33.93 -36.36
C GLY A 2 8.27 -32.72 -35.88
N PRO A 3 8.44 -31.66 -36.69
CA PRO A 3 9.39 -30.59 -36.42
C PRO A 3 8.92 -29.68 -35.28
N ILE A 4 9.88 -29.32 -34.42
CA ILE A 4 9.73 -28.40 -33.30
C ILE A 4 9.69 -26.97 -33.85
N GLU A 5 8.60 -26.29 -33.55
CA GLU A 5 8.33 -24.90 -33.92
C GLU A 5 9.24 -23.94 -33.13
N LEU A 6 10.20 -23.32 -33.82
CA LEU A 6 11.12 -22.33 -33.25
C LEU A 6 10.37 -21.02 -32.93
N LYS A 7 10.21 -20.72 -31.63
CA LYS A 7 9.74 -19.40 -31.16
C LYS A 7 10.78 -18.31 -31.49
N ARG A 8 10.26 -17.16 -31.92
CA ARG A 8 10.96 -16.01 -32.52
C ARG A 8 12.03 -15.39 -31.59
N PRO A 9 13.20 -14.95 -32.10
CA PRO A 9 14.38 -14.51 -31.33
C PRO A 9 14.35 -13.07 -30.76
N ALA A 10 13.20 -12.40 -30.68
CA ALA A 10 13.14 -10.96 -30.42
C ALA A 10 13.21 -10.55 -28.93
N GLU A 11 12.99 -11.46 -27.97
CA GLU A 11 13.02 -11.13 -26.53
C GLU A 11 14.40 -11.27 -25.87
N PHE A 12 15.34 -11.99 -26.49
CA PHE A 12 16.63 -12.30 -25.87
C PHE A 12 17.67 -11.17 -25.98
N LEU A 13 17.46 -10.20 -26.87
CA LEU A 13 18.46 -9.16 -27.20
C LEU A 13 18.35 -7.87 -26.37
N ARG A 14 17.30 -7.68 -25.57
CA ARG A 14 17.16 -6.46 -24.72
C ARG A 14 17.93 -6.52 -23.39
N THR A 15 18.44 -7.68 -22.99
CA THR A 15 19.08 -7.90 -21.69
C THR A 15 20.60 -7.70 -21.67
N HIS A 16 21.26 -7.55 -22.82
CA HIS A 16 22.73 -7.54 -22.89
C HIS A 16 23.37 -6.16 -23.08
N LEU A 17 22.62 -5.12 -23.48
CA LEU A 17 23.17 -3.77 -23.69
C LEU A 17 23.22 -2.90 -22.42
N LEU A 18 22.54 -3.29 -21.33
CA LEU A 18 22.48 -2.53 -20.08
C LEU A 18 23.51 -2.96 -19.01
N ARG A 19 24.20 -4.10 -19.21
CA ARG A 19 25.13 -4.68 -18.23
C ARG A 19 26.39 -3.86 -17.89
N PRO A 20 27.07 -3.17 -18.83
CA PRO A 20 28.30 -2.46 -18.47
C PRO A 20 28.01 -1.20 -17.64
N PHE A 21 26.88 -0.55 -17.89
CA PHE A 21 26.48 0.66 -17.17
C PHE A 21 25.98 0.34 -15.75
N SER A 22 25.26 -0.78 -15.57
CA SER A 22 24.87 -1.23 -14.23
C SER A 22 26.07 -1.66 -13.40
N ALA A 23 27.06 -2.36 -13.99
CA ALA A 23 28.26 -2.78 -13.27
C ALA A 23 29.12 -1.59 -12.78
N LEU A 24 29.24 -0.54 -13.60
CA LEU A 24 29.94 0.69 -13.22
C LEU A 24 29.15 1.49 -12.16
N ALA A 25 27.83 1.58 -12.29
CA ALA A 25 26.97 2.21 -11.30
C ALA A 25 27.01 1.46 -9.95
N ASP A 26 27.01 0.13 -9.97
CA ASP A 26 27.09 -0.73 -8.78
C ASP A 26 28.46 -0.67 -8.10
N PHE A 27 29.51 -0.30 -8.84
CA PHE A 27 30.84 -0.04 -8.26
C PHE A 27 30.86 1.24 -7.41
N PHE A 28 30.24 2.32 -7.89
CA PHE A 28 30.14 3.59 -7.15
C PHE A 28 28.99 3.60 -6.13
N TYR A 29 27.93 2.85 -6.39
CA TYR A 29 26.72 2.72 -5.58
C TYR A 29 26.38 1.24 -5.37
N PRO A 30 27.14 0.54 -4.51
CA PRO A 30 26.89 -0.87 -4.27
C PRO A 30 25.46 -1.07 -3.75
N PRO A 31 24.79 -2.16 -4.17
CA PRO A 31 23.48 -2.47 -3.63
C PRO A 31 23.59 -2.57 -2.11
N ALA A 32 22.69 -1.91 -1.41
CA ALA A 32 22.70 -1.85 0.04
C ALA A 32 21.31 -2.13 0.60
N CYS A 33 21.28 -2.71 1.79
CA CYS A 33 20.06 -2.97 2.53
C CYS A 33 19.29 -1.66 2.74
N SER A 34 18.01 -1.66 2.33
CA SER A 34 17.13 -0.51 2.43
C SER A 34 16.88 -0.01 3.86
N VAL A 35 17.21 -0.80 4.89
CA VAL A 35 17.06 -0.45 6.32
C VAL A 35 18.40 -0.09 6.95
N CYS A 36 19.40 -1.00 6.92
CA CYS A 36 20.65 -0.81 7.65
C CYS A 36 21.86 -0.35 6.81
N GLY A 37 21.73 -0.31 5.47
CA GLY A 37 22.81 0.15 4.59
C GLY A 37 23.98 -0.83 4.37
N ILE A 38 23.94 -2.02 4.96
CA ILE A 38 24.94 -3.08 4.67
C ILE A 38 24.85 -3.50 3.20
N SER A 39 26.00 -3.70 2.55
CA SER A 39 26.06 -4.15 1.16
C SER A 39 25.32 -5.48 0.94
N THR A 40 24.52 -5.52 -0.11
CA THR A 40 23.73 -6.66 -0.56
C THR A 40 24.08 -6.98 -2.02
N GLY A 41 23.75 -8.18 -2.49
CA GLY A 41 23.90 -8.54 -3.91
C GLY A 41 22.77 -8.03 -4.80
N VAL A 42 21.74 -7.42 -4.21
CA VAL A 42 20.52 -6.96 -4.90
C VAL A 42 20.16 -5.55 -4.47
N HIS A 43 19.77 -4.73 -5.45
CA HIS A 43 19.24 -3.39 -5.21
C HIS A 43 17.84 -3.46 -4.63
N ARG A 44 17.51 -2.49 -3.77
CA ARG A 44 16.15 -2.32 -3.20
C ARG A 44 15.68 -3.57 -2.43
N GLY A 45 16.62 -4.28 -1.83
CA GLY A 45 16.38 -5.46 -1.00
C GLY A 45 16.75 -5.22 0.46
N LEU A 46 16.51 -6.24 1.27
CA LEU A 46 16.92 -6.26 2.67
C LEU A 46 18.01 -7.31 2.88
N CYS A 47 18.95 -7.03 3.78
CA CYS A 47 19.83 -8.07 4.27
C CYS A 47 19.05 -9.08 5.12
N ALA A 48 19.60 -10.29 5.28
CA ALA A 48 18.93 -11.38 6.01
C ALA A 48 18.47 -10.96 7.42
N LYS A 49 19.28 -10.19 8.15
CA LYS A 49 18.96 -9.68 9.50
C LYS A 49 17.76 -8.72 9.50
N CYS A 50 17.69 -7.80 8.54
CA CYS A 50 16.57 -6.87 8.46
C CYS A 50 15.31 -7.58 7.97
N TRP A 51 15.46 -8.53 7.04
CA TRP A 51 14.36 -9.36 6.56
C TRP A 51 13.74 -10.21 7.69
N SER A 52 14.58 -10.87 8.50
CA SER A 52 14.10 -11.71 9.62
C SER A 52 13.39 -10.91 10.72
N GLY A 53 13.59 -9.59 10.77
CA GLY A 53 12.91 -8.71 11.71
C GLY A 53 11.52 -8.25 11.24
N ILE A 54 11.09 -8.62 10.04
CA ILE A 54 9.78 -8.24 9.51
C ILE A 54 8.74 -9.27 9.89
N ARG A 55 7.69 -8.81 10.56
CA ARG A 55 6.50 -9.61 10.84
C ARG A 55 5.46 -9.34 9.77
N PHE A 56 5.42 -10.19 8.76
CA PHE A 56 4.37 -10.17 7.75
C PHE A 56 3.04 -10.61 8.35
N ILE A 57 1.94 -10.02 7.88
CA ILE A 57 0.60 -10.44 8.28
C ILE A 57 0.12 -11.47 7.26
N GLU A 58 -0.13 -12.68 7.74
CA GLU A 58 -0.60 -13.82 6.95
C GLU A 58 -1.83 -14.45 7.63
N ARG A 59 -2.52 -15.35 6.92
CA ARG A 59 -3.66 -16.08 7.50
C ARG A 59 -3.17 -16.95 8.67
N PRO A 60 -3.98 -17.14 9.73
CA PRO A 60 -5.35 -16.67 9.88
C PRO A 60 -5.45 -15.22 10.37
N TYR A 61 -6.40 -14.46 9.82
CA TYR A 61 -6.69 -13.08 10.25
C TYR A 61 -8.19 -12.77 10.16
N CYS A 62 -8.62 -11.69 10.78
CA CYS A 62 -9.98 -11.16 10.65
C CYS A 62 -10.31 -10.81 9.19
N GLU A 63 -11.44 -11.30 8.69
CA GLU A 63 -11.83 -11.09 7.30
C GLU A 63 -12.05 -9.61 6.93
N VAL A 64 -12.56 -8.80 7.88
CA VAL A 64 -12.83 -7.37 7.68
C VAL A 64 -11.60 -6.52 8.01
N LEU A 65 -11.01 -6.65 9.20
CA LEU A 65 -9.93 -5.76 9.62
C LEU A 65 -8.52 -6.28 9.30
N GLY A 66 -8.35 -7.54 8.94
CA GLY A 66 -7.01 -8.11 8.72
C GLY A 66 -6.15 -8.16 9.99
N ILE A 67 -6.80 -8.25 11.17
CA ILE A 67 -6.11 -8.49 12.44
C ILE A 67 -5.67 -9.95 12.48
N PRO A 68 -4.36 -10.27 12.57
CA PRO A 68 -3.90 -11.65 12.69
C PRO A 68 -4.45 -12.32 13.95
N PHE A 69 -4.79 -13.61 13.82
CA PHE A 69 -5.17 -14.48 14.93
C PHE A 69 -4.04 -15.43 15.28
N SER A 70 -4.01 -15.86 16.53
CA SER A 70 -3.03 -16.86 17.00
C SER A 70 -3.36 -18.27 16.49
N HIS A 71 -4.62 -18.54 16.17
CA HIS A 71 -5.11 -19.84 15.71
C HIS A 71 -6.13 -19.66 14.59
N ASP A 72 -6.27 -20.68 13.74
CA ASP A 72 -7.32 -20.69 12.72
C ASP A 72 -8.67 -20.99 13.38
N LEU A 73 -9.58 -20.03 13.29
CA LEU A 73 -10.92 -20.10 13.86
C LEU A 73 -11.98 -20.42 12.78
N GLY A 74 -11.54 -20.75 11.56
CA GLY A 74 -12.40 -21.08 10.42
C GLY A 74 -12.68 -19.90 9.50
N ALA A 75 -13.37 -20.19 8.39
CA ALA A 75 -13.69 -19.20 7.36
C ALA A 75 -14.71 -18.15 7.87
N GLY A 76 -14.53 -16.89 7.47
CA GLY A 76 -15.49 -15.82 7.79
C GLY A 76 -15.30 -15.18 9.17
N ILE A 77 -14.26 -15.57 9.92
CA ILE A 77 -14.04 -15.10 11.29
C ILE A 77 -13.80 -13.58 11.38
N LEU A 78 -14.45 -12.94 12.35
CA LEU A 78 -14.32 -11.51 12.64
C LEU A 78 -13.68 -11.29 14.00
N SER A 79 -12.85 -10.25 14.12
CA SER A 79 -12.32 -9.83 15.42
C SER A 79 -13.39 -9.12 16.24
N ALA A 80 -13.23 -9.09 17.57
CA ALA A 80 -14.11 -8.34 18.45
C ALA A 80 -14.18 -6.84 18.05
N GLU A 81 -13.07 -6.26 17.60
CA GLU A 81 -13.02 -4.88 17.09
C GLU A 81 -13.92 -4.68 15.86
N ALA A 82 -13.90 -5.62 14.91
CA ALA A 82 -14.71 -5.54 13.69
C ALA A 82 -16.21 -5.68 13.99
N ILE A 83 -16.57 -6.50 14.99
CA ILE A 83 -17.95 -6.71 15.43
C ILE A 83 -18.46 -5.48 16.19
N ALA A 84 -17.67 -4.98 17.14
CA ALA A 84 -18.07 -3.86 18.00
C ALA A 84 -18.14 -2.52 17.23
N ASN A 85 -17.22 -2.29 16.29
CA ASN A 85 -17.13 -1.06 15.52
C ASN A 85 -16.91 -1.36 14.02
N PRO A 86 -17.98 -1.74 13.28
CA PRO A 86 -17.87 -2.03 11.86
C PRO A 86 -17.31 -0.84 11.06
N PRO A 87 -16.26 -1.04 10.24
CA PRO A 87 -15.65 0.04 9.47
C PRO A 87 -16.51 0.48 8.28
N ALA A 88 -16.15 1.61 7.67
CA ALA A 88 -16.81 2.13 6.47
C ALA A 88 -16.31 1.53 5.14
N PHE A 89 -15.57 0.43 5.21
CA PHE A 89 -15.00 -0.32 4.10
C PHE A 89 -15.27 -1.81 4.33
N ASP A 90 -15.16 -2.63 3.29
CA ASP A 90 -15.50 -4.05 3.37
C ASP A 90 -14.34 -4.87 3.95
N ARG A 91 -13.11 -4.51 3.57
CA ARG A 91 -11.90 -5.24 3.95
C ARG A 91 -10.71 -4.31 4.16
N LEU A 92 -9.81 -4.70 5.05
CA LEU A 92 -8.50 -4.11 5.26
C LEU A 92 -7.45 -5.22 5.22
N ARG A 93 -6.38 -4.97 4.46
CA ARG A 93 -5.17 -5.79 4.44
C ARG A 93 -3.95 -4.90 4.63
N SER A 94 -2.95 -5.46 5.30
CA SER A 94 -1.67 -4.82 5.55
C SER A 94 -0.56 -5.81 5.28
N ALA A 95 0.54 -5.37 4.65
CA ALA A 95 1.63 -6.29 4.35
C ALA A 95 2.37 -6.75 5.62
N ALA A 96 2.56 -5.86 6.59
CA ALA A 96 3.29 -6.16 7.82
C ALA A 96 2.80 -5.35 9.03
N THR A 97 3.21 -5.76 10.22
CA THR A 97 3.05 -4.95 11.44
C THR A 97 4.04 -3.79 11.44
N HIS A 98 3.63 -2.65 12.02
CA HIS A 98 4.42 -1.42 12.05
C HIS A 98 5.51 -1.44 13.15
N ASP A 99 6.44 -2.38 12.99
CA ASP A 99 7.55 -2.65 13.92
C ASP A 99 8.85 -2.01 13.42
N HIS A 100 9.96 -2.13 14.15
CA HIS A 100 11.22 -1.40 13.91
C HIS A 100 11.64 -1.30 12.42
N ALA A 101 11.88 -2.42 11.73
CA ALA A 101 12.33 -2.40 10.34
C ALA A 101 11.28 -1.82 9.37
N VAL A 102 10.00 -2.13 9.59
CA VAL A 102 8.87 -1.64 8.78
C VAL A 102 8.67 -0.14 8.97
N ARG A 103 8.82 0.34 10.21
CA ARG A 103 8.79 1.76 10.57
C ARG A 103 9.89 2.52 9.85
N ASP A 104 11.10 1.98 9.78
CA ASP A 104 12.21 2.62 9.06
C ASP A 104 11.96 2.70 7.56
N LEU A 105 11.39 1.65 6.94
CA LEU A 105 10.97 1.67 5.53
C LEU A 105 9.89 2.74 5.27
N VAL A 106 8.85 2.75 6.10
CA VAL A 106 7.79 3.77 6.04
C VAL A 106 8.38 5.18 6.21
N HIS A 107 9.28 5.36 7.18
CA HIS A 107 9.90 6.65 7.45
C HIS A 107 10.80 7.10 6.30
N GLY A 108 11.55 6.16 5.70
CA GLY A 108 12.36 6.40 4.51
C GLY A 108 11.52 6.92 3.35
N LEU A 109 10.37 6.27 3.08
CA LEU A 109 9.44 6.70 2.05
C LEU A 109 8.75 8.04 2.40
N LYS A 110 8.44 8.31 3.67
CA LYS A 110 7.73 9.53 4.09
C LYS A 110 8.61 10.79 4.12
N TYR A 111 9.89 10.66 4.46
CA TYR A 111 10.71 11.80 4.88
C TYR A 111 12.12 11.86 4.28
N ARG A 112 12.60 10.79 3.62
CA ARG A 112 13.97 10.74 3.08
C ARG A 112 14.02 10.67 1.56
N ASP A 113 12.91 11.01 0.88
CA ASP A 113 12.77 10.95 -0.58
C ASP A 113 13.18 9.59 -1.19
N ARG A 114 13.06 8.49 -0.41
CA ARG A 114 13.42 7.12 -0.82
C ARG A 114 12.30 6.45 -1.62
N THR A 115 11.94 7.04 -2.76
CA THR A 115 10.97 6.45 -3.71
C THR A 115 11.46 5.12 -4.29
N ASP A 116 12.77 4.85 -4.16
CA ASP A 116 13.37 3.58 -4.55
C ASP A 116 12.80 2.37 -3.79
N LEU A 117 12.21 2.59 -2.61
CA LEU A 117 11.54 1.58 -1.78
C LEU A 117 10.15 1.18 -2.31
N ALA A 118 9.47 2.08 -3.02
CA ALA A 118 8.10 1.88 -3.47
C ALA A 118 7.89 0.58 -4.29
N PRO A 119 8.77 0.18 -5.24
CA PRO A 119 8.60 -1.10 -5.94
C PRO A 119 8.59 -2.33 -5.02
N MET A 120 9.51 -2.40 -4.05
CA MET A 120 9.56 -3.51 -3.10
C MET A 120 8.32 -3.51 -2.20
N MET A 121 7.96 -2.35 -1.66
CA MET A 121 6.80 -2.21 -0.78
C MET A 121 5.49 -2.55 -1.49
N ALA A 122 5.33 -2.11 -2.74
CA ALA A 122 4.17 -2.43 -3.58
C ALA A 122 4.06 -3.93 -3.87
N ALA A 123 5.17 -4.63 -4.11
CA ALA A 123 5.16 -6.07 -4.30
C ALA A 123 4.68 -6.82 -3.04
N TRP A 124 5.08 -6.37 -1.85
CA TRP A 124 4.60 -6.97 -0.60
C TRP A 124 3.12 -6.69 -0.35
N MET A 125 2.66 -5.46 -0.66
CA MET A 125 1.25 -5.10 -0.58
C MET A 125 0.41 -5.94 -1.54
N LEU A 126 0.88 -6.16 -2.76
CA LEU A 126 0.18 -7.00 -3.74
C LEU A 126 0.04 -8.44 -3.22
N ARG A 127 1.11 -9.02 -2.68
CA ARG A 127 1.06 -10.35 -2.03
C ARG A 127 0.06 -10.39 -0.88
N ALA A 128 0.01 -9.35 -0.06
CA ALA A 128 -0.89 -9.25 1.09
C ALA A 128 -2.35 -8.94 0.71
N SER A 129 -2.62 -8.62 -0.56
CA SER A 129 -3.95 -8.25 -1.02
C SER A 129 -4.94 -9.42 -1.04
N ASP A 130 -4.47 -10.66 -0.94
CA ASP A 130 -5.32 -11.87 -0.90
C ASP A 130 -6.29 -11.95 -2.10
N GLY A 131 -5.81 -11.63 -3.30
CA GLY A 131 -6.61 -11.68 -4.53
C GLY A 131 -7.51 -10.45 -4.76
N THR A 132 -7.60 -9.53 -3.80
CA THR A 132 -8.52 -8.38 -3.90
C THR A 132 -8.11 -7.41 -5.00
N VAL A 133 -6.81 -7.21 -5.22
CA VAL A 133 -6.31 -6.35 -6.30
C VAL A 133 -6.58 -6.96 -7.67
N GLU A 134 -6.43 -8.28 -7.80
CA GLU A 134 -6.75 -9.02 -9.01
C GLU A 134 -8.25 -8.99 -9.31
N SER A 135 -9.09 -8.84 -8.30
CA SER A 135 -10.53 -8.73 -8.49
C SER A 135 -11.03 -7.29 -8.65
N CYS A 136 -10.22 -6.26 -8.40
CA CYS A 136 -10.72 -4.89 -8.38
C CYS A 136 -10.90 -4.30 -9.78
N ASP A 137 -11.73 -3.25 -9.87
CA ASP A 137 -11.91 -2.46 -11.09
C ASP A 137 -10.91 -1.30 -11.16
N ALA A 138 -10.52 -0.74 -10.01
CA ALA A 138 -9.52 0.32 -9.93
C ALA A 138 -8.78 0.40 -8.59
N LEU A 139 -7.55 0.92 -8.65
CA LEU A 139 -6.74 1.32 -7.51
C LEU A 139 -6.88 2.84 -7.29
N ILE A 140 -7.12 3.27 -6.06
CA ILE A 140 -7.20 4.69 -5.68
C ILE A 140 -6.25 4.95 -4.52
N PRO A 141 -5.28 5.87 -4.63
CA PRO A 141 -4.45 6.26 -3.50
C PRO A 141 -5.18 7.24 -2.59
N VAL A 142 -4.97 7.14 -1.28
CA VAL A 142 -5.42 8.17 -0.34
C VAL A 142 -4.68 9.50 -0.64
N PRO A 143 -5.40 10.60 -0.91
CA PRO A 143 -4.76 11.85 -1.27
C PRO A 143 -4.16 12.57 -0.05
N LEU A 144 -2.98 13.16 -0.25
CA LEU A 144 -2.44 14.17 0.65
C LEU A 144 -3.06 15.54 0.35
N HIS A 145 -3.14 16.39 1.38
CA HIS A 145 -3.53 17.79 1.19
C HIS A 145 -2.41 18.53 0.45
N ARG A 146 -2.75 19.49 -0.43
CA ARG A 146 -1.79 20.25 -1.25
C ARG A 146 -0.62 20.83 -0.44
N SER A 147 -0.90 21.38 0.73
CA SER A 147 0.15 21.92 1.62
C SER A 147 1.17 20.87 2.10
N ARG A 148 0.76 19.60 2.25
CA ARG A 148 1.68 18.49 2.59
C ARG A 148 2.40 17.96 1.37
N MET A 149 1.78 18.03 0.18
CA MET A 149 2.45 17.69 -1.06
C MET A 149 3.63 18.63 -1.34
N LEU A 150 3.50 19.93 -1.02
CA LEU A 150 4.60 20.89 -1.14
C LEU A 150 5.78 20.58 -0.21
N THR A 151 5.52 20.13 1.03
CA THR A 151 6.61 19.81 1.98
C THR A 151 7.21 18.42 1.78
N ARG A 152 6.41 17.45 1.32
CA ARG A 152 6.84 16.05 1.12
C ARG A 152 7.20 15.70 -0.32
N LYS A 153 7.10 16.65 -1.25
CA LYS A 153 7.39 16.57 -2.71
C LYS A 153 6.53 15.56 -3.50
N PHE A 154 6.05 14.48 -2.89
CA PHE A 154 5.20 13.47 -3.51
C PHE A 154 4.19 12.86 -2.52
N ASN A 155 3.19 12.14 -3.07
CA ASN A 155 2.22 11.36 -2.30
C ASN A 155 2.69 9.91 -2.23
N GLN A 156 3.05 9.44 -1.03
CA GLN A 156 3.54 8.07 -0.79
C GLN A 156 2.54 7.01 -1.22
N ALA A 157 1.25 7.21 -0.89
CA ALA A 157 0.19 6.30 -1.29
C ALA A 157 0.03 6.25 -2.82
N ALA A 158 0.17 7.39 -3.50
CA ALA A 158 0.10 7.45 -4.96
C ALA A 158 1.30 6.74 -5.60
N GLU A 159 2.49 6.87 -5.03
CA GLU A 159 3.69 6.20 -5.53
C GLU A 159 3.59 4.67 -5.35
N LEU A 160 3.14 4.21 -4.18
CA LEU A 160 2.84 2.79 -3.96
C LEU A 160 1.77 2.29 -4.95
N ALA A 161 0.67 3.01 -5.11
CA ALA A 161 -0.42 2.66 -6.03
C ALA A 161 0.05 2.60 -7.50
N ARG A 162 0.94 3.51 -7.92
CA ARG A 162 1.55 3.51 -9.26
C ARG A 162 2.38 2.26 -9.51
N HIS A 163 3.17 1.84 -8.53
CA HIS A 163 3.93 0.61 -8.62
C HIS A 163 3.02 -0.62 -8.62
N MET A 164 1.97 -0.64 -7.79
CA MET A 164 0.98 -1.72 -7.76
C MET A 164 0.21 -1.85 -9.06
N ALA A 165 -0.30 -0.75 -9.62
CA ALA A 165 -1.03 -0.73 -10.90
C ALA A 165 -0.21 -1.34 -12.04
N ARG A 166 1.09 -1.05 -12.07
CA ARG A 166 2.01 -1.63 -13.05
C ARG A 166 2.25 -3.13 -12.85
N LEU A 167 2.27 -3.59 -11.60
CA LEU A 167 2.45 -5.01 -11.27
C LEU A 167 1.18 -5.83 -11.54
N SER A 168 0.00 -5.29 -11.22
CA SER A 168 -1.28 -6.00 -11.36
C SER A 168 -2.00 -5.76 -12.69
N GLY A 169 -1.55 -4.78 -13.48
CA GLY A 169 -2.24 -4.34 -14.70
C GLY A 169 -3.56 -3.61 -14.44
N ARG A 170 -3.85 -3.23 -13.19
CA ARG A 170 -5.13 -2.60 -12.81
C ARG A 170 -5.08 -1.08 -13.03
N PRO A 171 -6.20 -0.45 -13.45
CA PRO A 171 -6.28 1.00 -13.61
C PRO A 171 -5.96 1.75 -12.31
N LEU A 172 -5.17 2.82 -12.43
CA LEU A 172 -4.90 3.75 -11.33
C LEU A 172 -5.71 5.04 -11.51
N LEU A 173 -6.63 5.29 -10.59
CA LEU A 173 -7.46 6.49 -10.55
C LEU A 173 -6.89 7.51 -9.54
N ALA A 174 -5.68 8.02 -9.82
CA ALA A 174 -4.91 8.84 -8.87
C ALA A 174 -5.53 10.23 -8.58
N ALA A 175 -6.38 10.74 -9.47
CA ALA A 175 -6.97 12.08 -9.38
C ALA A 175 -8.44 12.08 -8.95
N THR A 176 -9.08 10.90 -8.84
CA THR A 176 -10.52 10.78 -8.59
C THR A 176 -10.89 11.13 -7.15
N LEU A 177 -10.09 10.70 -6.17
CA LEU A 177 -10.28 11.08 -4.77
C LEU A 177 -9.38 12.26 -4.44
N ILE A 178 -9.96 13.37 -3.97
CA ILE A 178 -9.23 14.58 -3.62
C ILE A 178 -9.41 14.93 -2.14
N ARG A 179 -8.39 15.55 -1.55
CA ARG A 179 -8.44 16.07 -0.18
C ARG A 179 -8.71 17.58 -0.18
N VAL A 180 -9.90 17.97 0.25
CA VAL A 180 -10.40 19.36 0.19
C VAL A 180 -10.18 20.14 1.49
N LYS A 181 -10.02 19.47 2.62
CA LYS A 181 -9.79 20.10 3.93
C LYS A 181 -8.36 19.91 4.39
N ARG A 182 -7.71 20.99 4.84
CA ARG A 182 -6.48 20.91 5.61
C ARG A 182 -6.80 20.42 7.01
N THR A 183 -6.23 19.29 7.40
CA THR A 183 -6.39 18.74 8.74
C THR A 183 -5.11 18.96 9.56
N SER A 184 -5.23 19.29 10.84
CA SER A 184 -4.10 19.41 11.75
C SER A 184 -3.34 18.07 11.87
N GLN A 185 -2.10 18.09 12.36
CA GLN A 185 -1.37 16.85 12.62
C GLN A 185 -2.16 16.00 13.63
N GLN A 186 -2.29 14.70 13.35
CA GLN A 186 -3.01 13.76 14.21
C GLN A 186 -2.15 13.25 15.38
N VAL A 187 -0.89 13.67 15.46
CA VAL A 187 0.03 13.35 16.57
C VAL A 187 -0.52 14.00 17.84
N GLY A 188 -0.71 13.20 18.90
CA GLY A 188 -1.27 13.66 20.18
C GLY A 188 -2.81 13.73 20.25
N LEU A 189 -3.55 13.51 19.16
CA LEU A 189 -5.03 13.49 19.20
C LEU A 189 -5.56 12.10 19.59
N GLY A 190 -6.58 12.07 20.46
CA GLY A 190 -7.38 10.86 20.73
C GLY A 190 -8.24 10.44 19.53
N ALA A 191 -8.78 9.22 19.55
CA ALA A 191 -9.50 8.62 18.43
C ALA A 191 -10.65 9.48 17.90
N LYS A 192 -11.52 9.99 18.78
CA LYS A 192 -12.65 10.87 18.42
C LYS A 192 -12.20 12.18 17.77
N ALA A 193 -11.20 12.83 18.35
CA ALA A 193 -10.62 14.06 17.78
C ALA A 193 -9.96 13.81 16.41
N ARG A 194 -9.38 12.62 16.17
CA ARG A 194 -8.86 12.23 14.86
C ARG A 194 -9.97 12.08 13.82
N GLU A 195 -11.11 11.51 14.21
CA GLU A 195 -12.28 11.38 13.33
C GLU A 195 -12.87 12.75 12.96
N ASP A 196 -13.08 13.62 13.94
CA ASP A 196 -13.60 14.97 13.71
C ASP A 196 -12.68 15.80 12.81
N ASN A 197 -11.36 15.63 12.97
CA ASN A 197 -10.37 16.34 12.16
C ASN A 197 -10.53 16.01 10.66
N VAL A 198 -10.75 14.73 10.32
CA VAL A 198 -10.89 14.27 8.93
C VAL A 198 -12.32 14.30 8.39
N ARG A 199 -13.31 14.69 9.20
CA ARG A 199 -14.69 14.83 8.75
C ARG A 199 -14.79 15.87 7.62
N GLY A 200 -15.38 15.45 6.50
CA GLY A 200 -15.50 16.27 5.29
C GLY A 200 -14.17 16.59 4.62
N ALA A 201 -13.10 15.83 4.90
CA ALA A 201 -11.79 16.12 4.33
C ALA A 201 -11.60 15.63 2.89
N PHE A 202 -12.44 14.71 2.42
CA PHE A 202 -12.33 14.09 1.10
C PHE A 202 -13.56 14.38 0.25
N ALA A 203 -13.36 14.44 -1.06
CA ALA A 203 -14.40 14.58 -2.08
C ALA A 203 -13.98 13.81 -3.34
N ILE A 204 -14.95 13.51 -4.21
CA ILE A 204 -14.67 13.03 -5.56
C ILE A 204 -14.40 14.25 -6.46
N ALA A 205 -13.42 14.14 -7.34
CA ALA A 205 -13.16 15.16 -8.36
C ALA A 205 -14.37 15.29 -9.29
N LYS A 206 -14.74 16.53 -9.62
CA LYS A 206 -15.91 16.80 -10.47
C LYS A 206 -15.75 16.10 -11.82
N GLY A 207 -16.76 15.33 -12.22
CA GLY A 207 -16.78 14.58 -13.48
C GLY A 207 -16.20 13.17 -13.39
N SER A 208 -15.68 12.76 -12.23
CA SER A 208 -15.13 11.42 -11.99
C SER A 208 -16.09 10.51 -11.21
N GLU A 209 -17.33 10.91 -10.99
CA GLU A 209 -18.33 10.14 -10.24
C GLU A 209 -18.60 8.78 -10.92
N ASN A 210 -18.67 8.77 -12.24
CA ASN A 210 -18.86 7.56 -13.05
C ASN A 210 -17.66 6.59 -12.98
N ASP A 211 -16.47 7.07 -12.60
CA ASP A 211 -15.30 6.21 -12.41
C ASP A 211 -15.43 5.33 -11.16
N ILE A 212 -16.34 5.68 -10.24
CA ILE A 212 -16.54 5.02 -8.94
C ILE A 212 -17.85 4.23 -8.88
N PHE A 213 -18.91 4.74 -9.51
CA PHE A 213 -20.23 4.15 -9.41
C PHE A 213 -20.25 2.69 -9.91
N GLY A 214 -20.70 1.77 -9.06
CA GLY A 214 -20.78 0.35 -9.39
C GLY A 214 -19.45 -0.40 -9.39
N LYS A 215 -18.35 0.24 -8.93
CA LYS A 215 -16.99 -0.33 -9.00
C LYS A 215 -16.52 -0.90 -7.67
N ARG A 216 -15.69 -1.94 -7.77
CA ARG A 216 -14.87 -2.50 -6.68
C ARG A 216 -13.54 -1.77 -6.65
N ILE A 217 -13.28 -1.09 -5.54
CA ILE A 217 -12.15 -0.18 -5.39
C ILE A 217 -11.18 -0.73 -4.37
N VAL A 218 -9.89 -0.69 -4.70
CA VAL A 218 -8.83 -0.88 -3.72
C VAL A 218 -8.23 0.48 -3.35
N LEU A 219 -8.45 0.90 -2.10
CA LEU A 219 -7.93 2.13 -1.52
C LEU A 219 -6.54 1.90 -0.92
N ILE A 220 -5.53 2.56 -1.48
CA ILE A 220 -4.12 2.40 -1.10
C ILE A 220 -3.70 3.48 -0.11
N ASP A 221 -3.09 3.09 1.01
CA ASP A 221 -2.42 4.00 1.94
C ASP A 221 -1.08 3.41 2.41
N ASP A 222 -0.23 4.19 3.07
CA ASP A 222 1.05 3.68 3.56
C ASP A 222 0.90 2.94 4.91
N VAL A 223 0.21 3.54 5.88
CA VAL A 223 0.10 3.01 7.24
C VAL A 223 -1.31 3.13 7.79
N TYR A 224 -1.88 2.00 8.20
CA TYR A 224 -3.10 1.96 8.99
C TYR A 224 -2.79 2.14 10.49
N THR A 225 -3.34 3.21 11.08
CA THR A 225 -3.28 3.44 12.53
C THR A 225 -4.67 3.38 13.13
N THR A 226 -5.32 4.52 13.37
CA THR A 226 -6.70 4.56 13.92
C THR A 226 -7.79 4.39 12.87
N GLY A 227 -7.42 4.19 11.61
CA GLY A 227 -8.37 4.09 10.50
C GLY A 227 -9.13 5.37 10.14
N ALA A 228 -9.08 6.45 10.92
CA ALA A 228 -9.89 7.66 10.69
C ALA A 228 -9.78 8.21 9.25
N THR A 229 -8.55 8.31 8.72
CA THR A 229 -8.29 8.82 7.37
C THR A 229 -8.91 7.92 6.31
N VAL A 230 -8.63 6.61 6.35
CA VAL A 230 -9.16 5.65 5.39
C VAL A 230 -10.67 5.46 5.53
N ALA A 231 -11.23 5.56 6.74
CA ALA A 231 -12.67 5.52 6.98
C ALA A 231 -13.37 6.73 6.33
N ALA A 232 -12.83 7.94 6.49
CA ALA A 232 -13.38 9.14 5.84
C ALA A 232 -13.29 9.07 4.30
N ALA A 233 -12.18 8.57 3.77
CA ALA A 233 -12.02 8.32 2.34
C ALA A 233 -13.02 7.26 1.82
N SER A 234 -13.14 6.14 2.53
CA SER A 234 -14.05 5.04 2.18
C SER A 234 -15.52 5.48 2.23
N ARG A 235 -15.92 6.28 3.23
CA ARG A 235 -17.26 6.91 3.27
C ARG A 235 -17.54 7.77 2.04
N THR A 236 -16.52 8.47 1.54
CA THR A 236 -16.64 9.33 0.34
C THR A 236 -16.83 8.47 -0.91
N LEU A 237 -16.04 7.40 -1.05
CA LEU A 237 -16.16 6.45 -2.17
C LEU A 237 -17.49 5.69 -2.15
N ARG A 238 -17.94 5.25 -0.97
CA ARG A 238 -19.23 4.57 -0.80
C ARG A 238 -20.39 5.48 -1.20
N LYS A 239 -20.36 6.75 -0.80
CA LYS A 239 -21.36 7.76 -1.20
C LYS A 239 -21.38 8.01 -2.71
N ALA A 240 -20.25 7.84 -3.38
CA ALA A 240 -20.14 7.92 -4.84
C ALA A 240 -20.57 6.62 -5.56
N GLY A 241 -21.00 5.60 -4.83
CA GLY A 241 -21.57 4.36 -5.39
C GLY A 241 -20.59 3.20 -5.53
N ALA A 242 -19.42 3.23 -4.87
CA ALA A 242 -18.52 2.08 -4.83
C ALA A 242 -19.21 0.86 -4.17
N THR A 243 -19.17 -0.30 -4.82
CA THR A 243 -19.86 -1.52 -4.37
C THR A 243 -19.04 -2.31 -3.36
N ASP A 244 -17.72 -2.33 -3.54
CA ASP A 244 -16.76 -2.95 -2.63
C ASP A 244 -15.57 -2.01 -2.45
N ILE A 245 -15.11 -1.86 -1.22
CA ILE A 245 -13.96 -1.04 -0.85
C ILE A 245 -13.02 -1.90 -0.01
N THR A 246 -11.90 -2.28 -0.61
CA THR A 246 -10.79 -2.92 0.09
C THR A 246 -9.70 -1.89 0.37
N VAL A 247 -9.35 -1.68 1.64
CA VAL A 247 -8.21 -0.87 2.04
C VAL A 247 -6.95 -1.73 2.05
N LEU A 248 -5.89 -1.27 1.41
CA LEU A 248 -4.61 -1.97 1.37
C LEU A 248 -3.49 -1.04 1.81
N THR A 249 -2.74 -1.46 2.82
CA THR A 249 -1.67 -0.67 3.43
C THR A 249 -0.36 -1.42 3.49
N PHE A 250 0.76 -0.70 3.54
CA PHE A 250 2.05 -1.34 3.74
C PHE A 250 2.20 -1.84 5.17
N ALA A 251 1.83 -1.02 6.14
CA ALA A 251 1.98 -1.35 7.56
C ALA A 251 0.73 -1.07 8.39
N ARG A 252 0.53 -1.83 9.47
CA ARG A 252 -0.50 -1.56 10.48
C ARG A 252 0.09 -1.49 11.88
N ALA A 253 -0.33 -0.48 12.64
CA ALA A 253 -0.09 -0.45 14.09
C ALA A 253 -1.07 -1.41 14.79
N LEU A 254 -0.54 -2.37 15.56
CA LEU A 254 -1.31 -3.21 16.46
C LEU A 254 -1.15 -2.68 17.89
N SER A 255 -2.26 -2.64 18.62
CA SER A 255 -2.32 -2.06 19.97
C SER A 255 -1.79 -3.00 21.05
N GLU A 256 -1.65 -4.29 20.76
CA GLU A 256 -1.17 -5.30 21.70
C GLU A 256 -0.19 -6.25 20.99
N PRO A 257 0.89 -6.68 21.67
CA PRO A 257 1.67 -7.81 21.22
C PRO A 257 0.79 -9.06 21.32
N ILE A 258 0.63 -9.74 20.19
CA ILE A 258 0.10 -11.11 20.11
C ILE A 258 1.12 -12.04 20.77
#